data_AF-A0AAV2TVC2-F1
#
_entry.id   AF-A0AAV2TVC2-F1
#
_cell.length_a   1.000
_cell.length_b   1.000
_cell.length_c   1.000
_cell.angle_alpha   90.00
_cell.angle_beta   90.00
_cell.angle_gamma   90.00
#
_symmetry.space_group_name_H-M   'P 1'
#
loop_
_entity.id
_entity.type
_entity.pdbx_description
1 polymer ?
#
loop_
_entity_poly.entity_id
_entity_poly.type
_entity_poly.pdbx_seq_one_letter_code
_entity_poly.pdbx_strand_id
1 'polypeptide(L)'
;MFHFREVILLLCIFARSFMCQNYLLYSVSKNEGFNLQRDVYIRVANTVRLLRDSRKFPAPFFIKDEKTESLDLNWTLVLPPWGPLPHWYGASQKTGWSLPEHNSTGVQWSTFFDVDSLARVIPVIEFSDFYKTVLEKDLSHDHGGLVIDMAFKLYRDFDPSRAGSRRGIEYCPDEIRGLFQGSADMEDQPIELVQAFTTREFELKTVGFRSMNYDCITGDLEPIYLAQFLRRLFRDEVRLNSTRPYRAVYLVGAEAIIHGHWSEWSQEYWTVRRSMVFSEKLIESAHLFEGMHLYPSRRFRPIKRPVNVPALGSGSAWLNRDWPQTPPLGGPYIAVHWRCGDYLSQSEDIWRATPSPLIAAQQINASFDLAENVFGVNTIDNIFLATDASDEHVLRLVEYLKPHSVVRHRPTESQWQLFGPGGLAIIDQIICSHASFFVGTNPSTFTFRITEERSIMGFPPESTFNTLCAKDDAKFYSSAPKSEGSEECEELTAWPVVYEPAFTLNTSQKTKSEQSDSHRSDEL
;
A
#
# COMPACT_ATOMS: atom_id res chain seq x y z
N MET A 1 -1.08 -57.47 4.55
CA MET A 1 -2.29 -56.61 4.63
C MET A 1 -2.11 -55.37 5.52
N PHE A 2 -1.23 -55.37 6.54
CA PHE A 2 -1.01 -54.20 7.41
C PHE A 2 -0.28 -53.02 6.73
N HIS A 3 0.68 -53.25 5.85
CA HIS A 3 1.40 -52.16 5.16
C HIS A 3 0.57 -51.37 4.14
N PHE A 4 -0.46 -51.96 3.53
CA PHE A 4 -1.27 -51.25 2.54
C PHE A 4 -2.17 -50.19 3.18
N ARG A 5 -2.66 -50.45 4.40
CA ARG A 5 -3.45 -49.48 5.18
C ARG A 5 -2.60 -48.31 5.69
N GLU A 6 -1.37 -48.57 6.13
CA GLU A 6 -0.46 -47.49 6.57
C GLU A 6 0.05 -46.63 5.41
N VAL A 7 0.32 -47.24 4.25
CA VAL A 7 0.69 -46.50 3.03
C VAL A 7 -0.48 -45.69 2.49
N ILE A 8 -1.72 -46.19 2.54
CA ILE A 8 -2.92 -45.41 2.20
C ILE A 8 -3.15 -44.30 3.23
N LEU A 9 -2.94 -44.54 4.53
CA LEU A 9 -3.08 -43.51 5.55
C LEU A 9 -2.02 -42.42 5.38
N LEU A 10 -0.76 -42.78 5.09
CA LEU A 10 0.32 -41.85 4.78
C LEU A 10 0.08 -41.10 3.46
N LEU A 11 -0.44 -41.76 2.41
CA LEU A 11 -0.85 -41.11 1.16
C LEU A 11 -2.08 -40.21 1.36
N CYS A 12 -3.01 -40.55 2.25
CA CYS A 12 -4.14 -39.69 2.63
C CYS A 12 -3.70 -38.53 3.52
N ILE A 13 -2.67 -38.69 4.34
CA ILE A 13 -2.05 -37.62 5.16
C ILE A 13 -1.20 -36.70 4.29
N PHE A 14 -0.44 -37.23 3.33
CA PHE A 14 0.30 -36.46 2.33
C PHE A 14 -0.62 -35.81 1.29
N ALA A 15 -1.70 -36.48 0.87
CA ALA A 15 -2.76 -35.87 0.09
C ALA A 15 -3.48 -34.81 0.92
N ARG A 16 -3.72 -35.02 2.24
CA ARG A 16 -4.16 -33.99 3.19
C ARG A 16 -3.18 -32.85 3.41
N SER A 17 -1.89 -33.06 3.19
CA SER A 17 -0.92 -31.94 3.20
C SER A 17 -0.91 -31.17 1.88
N PHE A 18 -1.56 -31.70 0.83
CA PHE A 18 -1.97 -30.94 -0.36
C PHE A 18 -3.36 -30.27 -0.19
N MET A 19 -3.98 -30.35 1.00
CA MET A 19 -5.39 -29.99 1.21
C MET A 19 -5.63 -28.61 1.87
N CYS A 20 -6.65 -27.94 1.34
CA CYS A 20 -7.27 -26.67 1.74
C CYS A 20 -6.37 -25.42 1.78
N GLN A 21 -6.13 -24.86 0.58
CA GLN A 21 -5.82 -23.44 0.43
C GLN A 21 -6.98 -22.59 0.99
N ASN A 22 -6.63 -21.62 1.84
CA ASN A 22 -7.53 -20.58 2.37
C ASN A 22 -7.26 -19.25 1.68
N TYR A 23 -8.28 -18.39 1.62
CA TYR A 23 -8.26 -17.10 0.96
C TYR A 23 -8.78 -16.02 1.89
N LEU A 24 -7.99 -14.96 2.05
CA LEU A 24 -8.45 -13.72 2.68
C LEU A 24 -8.72 -12.70 1.58
N LEU A 25 -9.92 -12.16 1.56
CA LEU A 25 -10.34 -11.08 0.70
C LEU A 25 -10.65 -9.86 1.57
N TYR A 26 -10.52 -8.66 1.02
CA TYR A 26 -10.92 -7.45 1.72
C TYR A 26 -11.40 -6.37 0.75
N SER A 27 -12.17 -5.41 1.26
CA SER A 27 -12.44 -4.14 0.57
C SER A 27 -12.18 -2.97 1.48
N VAL A 28 -11.98 -1.82 0.86
CA VAL A 28 -11.85 -0.53 1.52
C VAL A 28 -13.05 0.33 1.13
N SER A 29 -13.52 1.18 2.04
CA SER A 29 -14.56 2.16 1.73
C SER A 29 -14.26 2.93 0.44
N LYS A 30 -15.28 3.12 -0.40
CA LYS A 30 -15.17 3.86 -1.68
C LYS A 30 -14.74 5.31 -1.52
N ASN A 31 -14.88 5.87 -0.31
CA ASN A 31 -14.46 7.24 -0.01
C ASN A 31 -12.95 7.33 0.24
N GLU A 32 -12.26 6.19 0.39
CA GLU A 32 -10.83 6.17 0.67
C GLU A 32 -10.00 6.21 -0.61
N GLY A 33 -9.04 7.13 -0.62
CA GLY A 33 -8.15 7.34 -1.75
C GLY A 33 -7.11 6.23 -1.94
N PHE A 34 -6.52 6.21 -3.14
CA PHE A 34 -5.54 5.21 -3.59
C PHE A 34 -4.40 4.95 -2.58
N ASN A 35 -3.85 6.02 -1.98
CA ASN A 35 -2.72 5.90 -1.08
C ASN A 35 -3.09 5.36 0.31
N LEU A 36 -4.30 5.61 0.81
CA LEU A 36 -4.75 4.96 2.03
C LEU A 36 -4.99 3.47 1.79
N GLN A 37 -5.54 3.09 0.64
CA GLN A 37 -5.75 1.68 0.29
C GLN A 37 -4.42 0.89 0.24
N ARG A 38 -3.32 1.53 -0.21
CA ARG A 38 -1.96 0.96 -0.12
C ARG A 38 -1.52 0.75 1.32
N ASP A 39 -1.87 1.65 2.23
CA ASP A 39 -1.57 1.49 3.65
C ASP A 39 -2.41 0.38 4.28
N VAL A 40 -3.70 0.25 3.91
CA VAL A 40 -4.56 -0.86 4.35
C VAL A 40 -4.02 -2.21 3.88
N TYR A 41 -3.44 -2.30 2.68
CA TYR A 41 -2.76 -3.52 2.23
C TYR A 41 -1.67 -3.96 3.20
N ILE A 42 -0.87 -3.03 3.75
CA ILE A 42 0.17 -3.37 4.74
C ILE A 42 -0.45 -4.03 5.97
N ARG A 43 -1.56 -3.48 6.48
CA ARG A 43 -2.28 -3.99 7.66
C ARG A 43 -2.85 -5.39 7.41
N VAL A 44 -3.49 -5.60 6.26
CA VAL A 44 -4.09 -6.89 5.88
C VAL A 44 -3.02 -7.93 5.58
N ALA A 45 -1.97 -7.57 4.85
CA ALA A 45 -0.85 -8.48 4.56
C ALA A 45 -0.16 -8.96 5.84
N ASN A 46 0.04 -8.06 6.80
CA ASN A 46 0.56 -8.40 8.11
C ASN A 46 -0.35 -9.34 8.92
N THR A 47 -1.68 -9.20 8.77
CA THR A 47 -2.63 -10.19 9.30
C THR A 47 -2.38 -11.57 8.69
N VAL A 48 -2.23 -11.65 7.36
CA VAL A 48 -1.95 -12.92 6.66
C VAL A 48 -0.62 -13.53 7.09
N ARG A 49 0.42 -12.72 7.34
CA ARG A 49 1.70 -13.23 7.88
C ARG A 49 1.52 -13.96 9.20
N LEU A 50 0.70 -13.43 10.11
CA LEU A 50 0.37 -14.06 11.40
C LEU A 50 -0.53 -15.29 11.25
N LEU A 51 -1.46 -15.27 10.28
CA LEU A 51 -2.28 -16.44 9.98
C LEU A 51 -1.45 -17.63 9.48
N ARG A 52 -0.37 -17.36 8.73
CA ARG A 52 0.52 -18.35 8.14
C ARG A 52 1.62 -18.83 9.08
N ASP A 53 2.13 -17.98 9.95
CA ASP A 53 3.20 -18.32 10.90
C ASP A 53 2.87 -17.80 12.29
N SER A 54 2.32 -18.70 13.11
CA SER A 54 1.95 -18.39 14.49
C SER A 54 3.13 -18.04 15.40
N ARG A 55 4.37 -18.34 14.99
CA ARG A 55 5.57 -17.97 15.76
C ARG A 55 5.92 -16.49 15.63
N LYS A 56 5.32 -15.76 14.68
CA LYS A 56 5.52 -14.32 14.49
C LYS A 56 4.72 -13.46 15.48
N PHE A 57 3.78 -14.03 16.25
CA PHE A 57 3.06 -13.27 17.26
C PHE A 57 4.02 -12.74 18.35
N PRO A 58 3.94 -11.45 18.73
CA PRO A 58 4.75 -10.93 19.82
C PRO A 58 4.32 -11.51 21.18
N ALA A 59 5.28 -11.77 22.06
CA ALA A 59 4.99 -12.10 23.45
C ALA A 59 4.46 -10.85 24.20
N PRO A 60 3.47 -10.95 25.12
CA PRO A 60 2.80 -12.17 25.60
C PRO A 60 1.47 -12.47 24.89
N PHE A 61 1.16 -11.80 23.77
CA PHE A 61 -0.15 -11.86 23.08
C PHE A 61 -0.55 -13.25 22.60
N PHE A 62 0.45 -14.11 22.42
CA PHE A 62 0.27 -15.51 22.11
C PHE A 62 0.66 -16.37 23.31
N ILE A 63 -0.33 -16.86 24.04
CA ILE A 63 -0.14 -17.93 25.02
C ILE A 63 0.04 -19.22 24.21
N LYS A 64 1.23 -19.83 24.33
CA LYS A 64 1.51 -21.18 23.81
C LYS A 64 0.57 -22.19 24.46
N ASP A 65 -0.59 -22.42 23.87
CA ASP A 65 -1.34 -23.66 24.07
C ASP A 65 -0.79 -24.67 23.06
N GLU A 66 -0.22 -25.79 23.51
CA GLU A 66 0.36 -26.87 22.68
C GLU A 66 -0.61 -27.35 21.58
N LYS A 67 -1.94 -27.18 21.76
CA LYS A 67 -2.95 -27.50 20.74
C LYS A 67 -3.10 -26.44 19.63
N THR A 68 -2.38 -25.31 19.73
CA THR A 68 -2.43 -24.15 18.83
C THR A 68 -1.29 -24.14 17.82
N GLU A 69 -0.27 -24.95 18.08
CA GLU A 69 0.95 -25.08 17.28
C GLU A 69 0.70 -25.82 15.95
N SER A 70 -0.34 -26.66 15.85
CA SER A 70 -0.53 -27.57 14.72
C SER A 70 -1.36 -27.02 13.55
N LEU A 71 -1.65 -25.72 13.51
CA LEU A 71 -2.52 -25.11 12.49
C LEU A 71 -1.85 -23.89 11.85
N ASP A 72 -0.62 -24.01 11.36
CA ASP A 72 -0.16 -23.05 10.35
C ASP A 72 -1.04 -23.28 9.11
N LEU A 73 -1.82 -22.25 8.80
CA LEU A 73 -2.85 -22.34 7.78
C LEU A 73 -2.29 -21.81 6.46
N ASN A 74 -2.57 -22.50 5.37
CA ASN A 74 -2.14 -22.07 4.05
C ASN A 74 -3.05 -20.95 3.52
N TRP A 75 -2.82 -19.71 3.96
CA TRP A 75 -3.56 -18.53 3.53
C TRP A 75 -2.91 -17.84 2.34
N THR A 76 -3.73 -17.46 1.36
CA THR A 76 -3.36 -16.57 0.26
C THR A 76 -4.22 -15.31 0.35
N LEU A 77 -3.59 -14.15 0.18
CA LEU A 77 -4.31 -12.87 0.07
C LEU A 77 -4.80 -12.69 -1.36
N VAL A 78 -6.10 -12.48 -1.54
CA VAL A 78 -6.64 -12.06 -2.83
C VAL A 78 -6.55 -10.54 -2.89
N LEU A 79 -5.82 -10.04 -3.87
CA LEU A 79 -5.59 -8.62 -4.07
C LEU A 79 -6.88 -7.97 -4.58
N PRO A 80 -7.47 -6.99 -3.85
CA PRO A 80 -8.68 -6.35 -4.30
C PRO A 80 -8.36 -5.49 -5.52
N PRO A 81 -9.09 -5.65 -6.63
CA PRO A 81 -8.85 -4.85 -7.81
C PRO A 81 -9.09 -3.36 -7.51
N TRP A 82 -8.38 -2.48 -8.21
CA TRP A 82 -8.52 -1.05 -7.99
C TRP A 82 -9.73 -0.49 -8.73
N GLY A 83 -10.44 0.38 -8.02
CA GLY A 83 -11.24 1.44 -8.62
C GLY A 83 -12.57 1.04 -9.27
N PRO A 84 -13.25 2.06 -9.84
CA PRO A 84 -12.79 3.45 -9.93
C PRO A 84 -13.07 4.25 -8.64
N LEU A 85 -12.08 5.05 -8.22
CA LEU A 85 -12.13 5.88 -7.00
C LEU A 85 -12.72 7.28 -7.29
N PRO A 86 -13.35 7.98 -6.32
CA PRO A 86 -13.95 9.31 -6.50
C PRO A 86 -13.04 10.32 -7.23
N HIS A 87 -11.77 10.43 -6.82
CA HIS A 87 -10.84 11.38 -7.43
C HIS A 87 -10.45 11.02 -8.88
N TRP A 88 -10.60 9.75 -9.28
CA TRP A 88 -10.35 9.32 -10.65
C TRP A 88 -11.43 9.88 -11.59
N TYR A 89 -12.68 9.95 -11.12
CA TYR A 89 -13.76 10.62 -11.86
C TYR A 89 -13.52 12.13 -11.97
N GLY A 90 -13.11 12.77 -10.86
CA GLY A 90 -12.76 14.19 -10.89
C GLY A 90 -11.66 14.49 -11.92
N ALA A 91 -10.64 13.62 -12.00
CA ALA A 91 -9.58 13.73 -13.00
C ALA A 91 -10.10 13.49 -14.44
N SER A 92 -11.00 12.52 -14.65
CA SER A 92 -11.62 12.25 -15.95
C SER A 92 -12.45 13.44 -16.43
N GLN A 93 -13.26 14.04 -15.55
CA GLN A 93 -14.05 15.24 -15.86
C GLN A 93 -13.15 16.44 -16.19
N LYS A 94 -12.05 16.63 -15.44
CA LYS A 94 -11.11 17.73 -15.65
C LYS A 94 -10.37 17.62 -16.99
N THR A 95 -9.99 16.41 -17.39
CA THR A 95 -9.26 16.17 -18.65
C THR A 95 -10.17 16.07 -19.86
N GLY A 96 -11.44 15.69 -19.67
CA GLY A 96 -12.36 15.33 -20.75
C GLY A 96 -12.11 13.92 -21.33
N TRP A 97 -11.15 13.17 -20.78
CA TRP A 97 -10.85 11.80 -21.20
C TRP A 97 -11.64 10.80 -20.37
N SER A 98 -12.26 9.82 -21.02
CA SER A 98 -12.92 8.72 -20.32
C SER A 98 -11.92 7.91 -19.53
N LEU A 99 -12.33 7.38 -18.38
CA LEU A 99 -11.52 6.38 -17.67
C LEU A 99 -11.22 5.19 -18.60
N PRO A 100 -10.04 4.56 -18.50
CA PRO A 100 -9.72 3.41 -19.32
C PRO A 100 -10.77 2.31 -19.14
N GLU A 101 -11.18 1.67 -20.25
CA GLU A 101 -12.10 0.54 -20.17
C GLU A 101 -11.40 -0.63 -19.47
N HIS A 102 -11.98 -1.08 -18.37
CA HIS A 102 -11.52 -2.27 -17.65
C HIS A 102 -12.60 -3.35 -17.74
N ASN A 103 -12.16 -4.60 -17.80
CA ASN A 103 -13.08 -5.75 -17.75
C ASN A 103 -13.90 -5.72 -16.45
N SER A 104 -14.88 -6.62 -16.32
CA SER A 104 -15.73 -6.72 -15.13
C SER A 104 -14.95 -6.88 -13.81
N THR A 105 -13.69 -7.31 -13.83
CA THR A 105 -12.88 -7.58 -12.65
C THR A 105 -12.14 -6.36 -12.08
N GLY A 106 -12.30 -5.16 -12.62
CA GLY A 106 -11.57 -3.96 -12.19
C GLY A 106 -10.08 -3.97 -12.58
N VAL A 107 -9.31 -2.99 -12.07
CA VAL A 107 -7.88 -2.83 -12.41
C VAL A 107 -7.01 -3.75 -11.57
N GLN A 108 -6.12 -4.50 -12.21
CA GLN A 108 -5.19 -5.42 -11.55
C GLN A 108 -4.06 -4.69 -10.83
N TRP A 109 -3.52 -5.29 -9.77
CA TRP A 109 -2.35 -4.77 -9.05
C TRP A 109 -1.10 -4.72 -9.92
N SER A 110 -0.92 -5.68 -10.81
CA SER A 110 0.18 -5.74 -11.78
C SER A 110 0.29 -4.50 -12.69
N THR A 111 -0.79 -3.73 -12.82
CA THR A 111 -0.78 -2.41 -13.50
C THR A 111 0.13 -1.41 -12.76
N PHE A 112 0.12 -1.45 -11.43
CA PHE A 112 0.72 -0.46 -10.55
C PHE A 112 1.94 -0.97 -9.78
N PHE A 113 1.99 -2.26 -9.47
CA PHE A 113 2.99 -2.88 -8.61
C PHE A 113 3.53 -4.16 -9.22
N ASP A 114 4.77 -4.50 -8.88
CA ASP A 114 5.36 -5.80 -9.17
C ASP A 114 4.79 -6.85 -8.19
N VAL A 115 3.87 -7.67 -8.69
CA VAL A 115 3.19 -8.70 -7.88
C VAL A 115 4.16 -9.80 -7.41
N ASP A 116 5.24 -10.06 -8.16
CA ASP A 116 6.27 -11.01 -7.71
C ASP A 116 6.99 -10.50 -6.46
N SER A 117 7.19 -9.17 -6.35
CA SER A 117 7.76 -8.55 -5.16
C SER A 117 6.84 -8.71 -3.94
N LEU A 118 5.52 -8.50 -4.11
CA LEU A 118 4.52 -8.73 -3.05
C LEU A 118 4.50 -10.19 -2.61
N ALA A 119 4.56 -11.12 -3.58
CA ALA A 119 4.51 -12.56 -3.37
C ALA A 119 5.69 -13.11 -2.55
N ARG A 120 6.78 -12.34 -2.42
CA ARG A 120 7.91 -12.71 -1.55
C ARG A 120 7.56 -12.65 -0.07
N VAL A 121 6.62 -11.80 0.34
CA VAL A 121 6.25 -11.64 1.75
C VAL A 121 5.17 -12.63 2.17
N ILE A 122 4.11 -12.72 1.36
CA ILE A 122 2.99 -13.65 1.54
C ILE A 122 2.50 -14.11 0.17
N PRO A 123 1.88 -15.30 0.04
CA PRO A 123 1.20 -15.67 -1.19
C PRO A 123 0.08 -14.67 -1.49
N VAL A 124 0.13 -14.09 -2.68
CA VAL A 124 -0.89 -13.17 -3.21
C VAL A 124 -1.43 -13.73 -4.52
N ILE A 125 -2.67 -13.40 -4.85
CA ILE A 125 -3.30 -13.70 -6.14
C ILE A 125 -4.14 -12.51 -6.58
N GLU A 126 -4.07 -12.16 -7.86
CA GLU A 126 -4.97 -11.14 -8.43
C GLU A 126 -6.42 -11.60 -8.33
N PHE A 127 -7.35 -10.68 -8.10
CA PHE A 127 -8.77 -11.04 -8.04
C PHE A 127 -9.27 -11.67 -9.34
N SER A 128 -8.80 -11.22 -10.51
CA SER A 128 -9.18 -11.85 -11.79
C SER A 128 -8.74 -13.31 -11.91
N ASP A 129 -7.61 -13.66 -11.30
CA ASP A 129 -7.08 -15.02 -11.35
C ASP A 129 -7.76 -15.88 -10.31
N PHE A 130 -8.00 -15.34 -9.11
CA PHE A 130 -8.91 -15.97 -8.14
C PHE A 130 -10.28 -16.22 -8.77
N TYR A 131 -10.83 -15.23 -9.48
CA TYR A 131 -12.11 -15.32 -10.18
C TYR A 131 -12.13 -16.51 -11.15
N LYS A 132 -11.16 -16.59 -12.07
CA LYS A 132 -11.12 -17.67 -13.06
C LYS A 132 -10.79 -19.04 -12.47
N THR A 133 -9.83 -19.11 -11.54
CA THR A 133 -9.29 -20.39 -11.08
C THR A 133 -10.10 -21.03 -9.97
N VAL A 134 -10.79 -20.23 -9.16
CA VAL A 134 -11.61 -20.68 -8.04
C VAL A 134 -13.10 -20.59 -8.41
N LEU A 135 -13.54 -19.56 -9.13
CA LEU A 135 -14.98 -19.31 -9.33
C LEU A 135 -15.54 -19.96 -10.59
N GLU A 136 -14.79 -20.02 -11.70
CA GLU A 136 -15.28 -20.67 -12.91
C GLU A 136 -15.28 -22.20 -12.84
N LYS A 137 -14.49 -22.81 -11.96
CA LYS A 137 -14.46 -24.28 -11.81
C LYS A 137 -15.64 -24.84 -11.01
N ASP A 138 -16.13 -24.11 -10.01
CA ASP A 138 -17.32 -24.51 -9.23
C ASP A 138 -18.64 -24.30 -9.98
N LEU A 139 -18.67 -23.43 -11.00
CA LEU A 139 -19.85 -23.19 -11.87
C LEU A 139 -20.23 -24.39 -12.78
N SER A 140 -19.44 -25.46 -12.80
CA SER A 140 -19.83 -26.73 -13.45
C SER A 140 -20.81 -27.57 -12.61
N HIS A 141 -21.05 -27.18 -11.35
CA HIS A 141 -22.03 -27.78 -10.44
C HIS A 141 -22.89 -26.67 -9.80
N ASP A 142 -24.04 -26.43 -10.43
CA ASP A 142 -25.18 -25.63 -9.95
C ASP A 142 -25.14 -24.12 -10.23
N HIS A 143 -26.27 -23.56 -10.65
CA HIS A 143 -26.44 -22.22 -11.24
C HIS A 143 -26.37 -21.04 -10.24
N GLY A 144 -25.37 -21.01 -9.35
CA GLY A 144 -25.17 -19.90 -8.42
C GLY A 144 -23.74 -19.38 -8.48
N GLY A 145 -23.53 -18.09 -8.79
CA GLY A 145 -22.22 -17.44 -8.71
C GLY A 145 -21.54 -17.60 -7.33
N LEU A 146 -20.25 -17.23 -7.25
CA LEU A 146 -19.38 -17.37 -6.07
C LEU A 146 -20.12 -17.15 -4.75
N VAL A 147 -20.02 -18.14 -3.87
CA VAL A 147 -20.44 -18.03 -2.48
C VAL A 147 -19.18 -18.13 -1.60
N ILE A 148 -18.74 -17.01 -1.04
CA ILE A 148 -17.68 -16.98 -0.02
C ILE A 148 -18.25 -17.54 1.28
N ASP A 149 -17.42 -18.16 2.12
CA ASP A 149 -17.98 -18.85 3.28
C ASP A 149 -18.38 -17.88 4.41
N MET A 150 -17.62 -16.81 4.61
CA MET A 150 -17.88 -15.84 5.67
C MET A 150 -17.50 -14.42 5.25
N ALA A 151 -18.37 -13.45 5.54
CA ALA A 151 -18.11 -12.03 5.36
C ALA A 151 -18.28 -11.29 6.70
N PHE A 152 -17.27 -10.52 7.07
CA PHE A 152 -17.27 -9.68 8.27
C PHE A 152 -17.29 -8.21 7.90
N LYS A 153 -18.29 -7.47 8.40
CA LYS A 153 -18.22 -6.01 8.44
C LYS A 153 -17.38 -5.58 9.64
N LEU A 154 -16.35 -4.78 9.39
CA LEU A 154 -15.49 -4.25 10.45
C LEU A 154 -16.05 -2.91 10.91
N TYR A 155 -16.31 -2.82 12.21
CA TYR A 155 -16.65 -1.58 12.90
C TYR A 155 -15.52 -1.19 13.82
N ARG A 156 -15.10 0.07 13.72
CA ARG A 156 -14.16 0.64 14.67
C ARG A 156 -14.95 1.13 15.88
N ASP A 157 -15.10 0.29 16.90
CA ASP A 157 -15.63 0.73 18.20
C ASP A 157 -14.51 1.41 18.97
N PHE A 158 -14.51 2.74 18.94
CA PHE A 158 -13.69 3.54 19.85
C PHE A 158 -14.60 4.11 20.92
N ASP A 159 -14.97 3.28 21.90
CA ASP A 159 -15.46 3.75 23.19
C ASP A 159 -14.26 3.93 24.13
N PRO A 160 -13.73 5.16 24.30
CA PRO A 160 -12.60 5.42 25.20
C PRO A 160 -12.91 5.06 26.67
N SER A 161 -14.18 4.92 27.06
CA SER A 161 -14.57 4.48 28.40
C SER A 161 -14.35 2.98 28.64
N ARG A 162 -14.22 2.18 27.57
CA ARG A 162 -13.96 0.73 27.60
C ARG A 162 -12.49 0.36 27.40
N ALA A 163 -11.60 1.33 27.16
CA ALA A 163 -10.18 1.13 26.91
C ALA A 163 -9.42 0.35 28.01
N GLY A 164 -10.03 0.15 29.19
CA GLY A 164 -9.49 -0.65 30.29
C GLY A 164 -10.10 -2.06 30.47
N SER A 165 -11.12 -2.47 29.72
CA SER A 165 -11.86 -3.72 29.95
C SER A 165 -11.90 -4.61 28.70
N ARG A 166 -10.93 -5.54 28.63
CA ARG A 166 -10.74 -6.62 27.62
C ARG A 166 -10.26 -6.12 26.25
N ARG A 167 -8.94 -6.19 26.04
CA ARG A 167 -8.32 -6.09 24.71
C ARG A 167 -8.67 -7.28 23.82
N GLY A 168 -8.81 -7.03 22.52
CA GLY A 168 -9.10 -8.05 21.51
C GLY A 168 -10.26 -7.69 20.58
N ILE A 169 -10.65 -8.67 19.77
CA ILE A 169 -11.75 -8.57 18.82
C ILE A 169 -12.91 -9.45 19.30
N GLU A 170 -14.10 -8.88 19.20
CA GLU A 170 -15.36 -9.57 19.47
C GLU A 170 -16.36 -9.33 18.33
N TYR A 171 -17.42 -10.12 18.31
CA TYR A 171 -18.57 -9.82 17.45
C TYR A 171 -19.24 -8.52 17.92
N CYS A 172 -19.87 -7.79 16.99
CA CYS A 172 -20.62 -6.59 17.39
C CYS A 172 -21.75 -6.91 18.41
N PRO A 173 -22.31 -5.88 19.06
CA PRO A 173 -23.55 -6.03 19.82
C PRO A 173 -24.69 -6.64 18.98
N ASP A 174 -25.56 -7.43 19.62
CA ASP A 174 -26.63 -8.18 18.94
C ASP A 174 -27.60 -7.27 18.17
N GLU A 175 -27.77 -6.01 18.59
CA GLU A 175 -28.59 -5.02 17.90
C GLU A 175 -28.06 -4.70 16.49
N ILE A 176 -26.72 -4.70 16.33
CA ILE A 176 -26.06 -4.47 15.04
C ILE A 176 -26.00 -5.78 14.25
N ARG A 177 -25.70 -6.91 14.91
CA ARG A 177 -25.63 -8.23 14.26
C ARG A 177 -26.98 -8.66 13.67
N GLY A 178 -28.09 -8.30 14.31
CA GLY A 178 -29.45 -8.55 13.82
C GLY A 178 -29.73 -7.95 12.43
N LEU A 179 -29.03 -6.86 12.06
CA LEU A 179 -29.13 -6.26 10.71
C LEU A 179 -28.54 -7.18 9.62
N PHE A 180 -27.62 -8.08 9.99
CA PHE A 180 -26.91 -8.97 9.06
C PHE A 180 -27.48 -10.40 9.06
N GLN A 181 -28.27 -10.77 10.07
CA GLN A 181 -28.77 -12.14 10.27
C GLN A 181 -30.24 -12.36 9.83
N GLY A 182 -30.94 -11.32 9.33
CA GLY A 182 -32.41 -11.29 9.31
C GLY A 182 -33.16 -11.14 7.97
N SER A 183 -32.53 -11.07 6.79
CA SER A 183 -33.29 -10.96 5.53
C SER A 183 -32.53 -11.50 4.32
N ALA A 184 -33.14 -12.45 3.61
CA ALA A 184 -32.69 -12.91 2.29
C ALA A 184 -33.04 -11.91 1.16
N ASP A 185 -33.86 -10.90 1.46
CA ASP A 185 -34.19 -9.78 0.57
C ASP A 185 -33.56 -8.50 1.13
N MET A 186 -32.33 -8.23 0.73
CA MET A 186 -31.70 -6.92 0.91
C MET A 186 -31.02 -6.52 -0.38
N GLU A 187 -31.62 -5.54 -1.06
CA GLU A 187 -30.96 -4.69 -2.06
C GLU A 187 -29.63 -4.08 -1.55
N ASP A 188 -29.41 -4.07 -0.24
CA ASP A 188 -28.19 -3.60 0.46
C ASP A 188 -27.10 -4.67 0.68
N GLN A 189 -27.26 -5.90 0.17
CA GLN A 189 -26.28 -6.98 0.31
C GLN A 189 -25.55 -7.38 -0.99
N PRO A 190 -24.88 -6.47 -1.72
CA PRO A 190 -23.75 -6.87 -2.54
C PRO A 190 -22.47 -6.67 -1.73
N ILE A 191 -21.72 -7.75 -1.58
CA ILE A 191 -20.28 -7.59 -1.38
C ILE A 191 -19.72 -6.93 -2.64
N GLU A 192 -19.51 -5.62 -2.57
CA GLU A 192 -18.89 -4.88 -3.67
C GLU A 192 -17.38 -4.98 -3.55
N LEU A 193 -16.77 -5.98 -4.21
CA LEU A 193 -15.32 -5.94 -4.46
C LEU A 193 -14.97 -4.90 -5.54
N VAL A 194 -15.89 -4.64 -6.47
CA VAL A 194 -15.71 -3.70 -7.59
C VAL A 194 -17.03 -3.04 -7.93
N GLN A 195 -16.96 -1.74 -8.21
CA GLN A 195 -17.98 -0.98 -8.93
C GLN A 195 -17.49 -0.75 -10.36
N ALA A 196 -17.79 -1.63 -11.33
CA ALA A 196 -17.37 -1.40 -12.72
C ALA A 196 -18.42 -0.53 -13.45
N PHE A 197 -17.99 0.51 -14.16
CA PHE A 197 -18.86 1.33 -15.01
C PHE A 197 -18.64 0.96 -16.48
N THR A 198 -19.72 0.78 -17.25
CA THR A 198 -19.64 0.58 -18.72
C THR A 198 -20.01 1.85 -19.47
N THR A 199 -19.46 2.04 -20.66
CA THR A 199 -19.38 3.32 -21.39
C THR A 199 -20.68 3.83 -22.01
N ARG A 200 -21.85 3.23 -21.73
CA ARG A 200 -23.12 3.64 -22.38
C ARG A 200 -24.26 4.01 -21.46
N GLU A 201 -24.29 3.50 -20.24
CA GLU A 201 -25.22 3.90 -19.20
C GLU A 201 -24.41 3.89 -17.90
N PHE A 202 -24.72 4.76 -16.95
CA PHE A 202 -24.14 4.76 -15.60
C PHE A 202 -24.58 3.50 -14.79
N GLU A 203 -24.64 2.34 -15.45
CA GLU A 203 -24.91 1.06 -14.83
C GLU A 203 -23.63 0.55 -14.16
N LEU A 204 -23.69 0.54 -12.83
CA LEU A 204 -22.79 -0.17 -11.95
C LEU A 204 -22.92 -1.68 -12.22
N LYS A 205 -22.00 -2.26 -12.98
CA LYS A 205 -21.79 -3.71 -12.95
C LYS A 205 -20.93 -4.03 -11.75
N THR A 206 -21.57 -4.29 -10.62
CA THR A 206 -20.90 -4.89 -9.48
C THR A 206 -20.56 -6.34 -9.81
N VAL A 207 -19.29 -6.72 -9.70
CA VAL A 207 -18.96 -8.14 -9.52
C VAL A 207 -19.23 -8.46 -8.07
N GLY A 208 -20.52 -8.60 -7.77
CA GLY A 208 -21.00 -9.07 -6.48
C GLY A 208 -20.79 -10.57 -6.36
N PHE A 209 -20.29 -11.00 -5.22
CA PHE A 209 -20.40 -12.39 -4.78
C PHE A 209 -21.25 -12.44 -3.53
N ARG A 210 -21.88 -13.59 -3.31
CA ARG A 210 -22.65 -13.84 -2.10
C ARG A 210 -21.73 -14.40 -1.03
N SER A 211 -22.07 -14.20 0.23
CA SER A 211 -21.48 -14.96 1.33
C SER A 211 -22.51 -15.94 1.87
N MET A 212 -22.08 -17.13 2.33
CA MET A 212 -22.97 -18.06 3.04
C MET A 212 -23.41 -17.45 4.36
N ASN A 213 -22.47 -16.83 5.07
CA ASN A 213 -22.69 -16.21 6.37
C ASN A 213 -22.22 -14.75 6.36
N TYR A 214 -22.98 -13.90 7.04
CA TYR A 214 -22.65 -12.50 7.27
C TYR A 214 -22.66 -12.19 8.76
N ASP A 215 -21.64 -11.46 9.21
CA ASP A 215 -21.57 -11.00 10.58
C ASP A 215 -20.73 -9.72 10.66
N CYS A 216 -20.57 -9.18 11.86
CA CYS A 216 -19.72 -8.03 12.06
C CYS A 216 -18.87 -8.17 13.33
N ILE A 217 -17.69 -7.56 13.27
CA ILE A 217 -16.68 -7.60 14.33
C ILE A 217 -16.22 -6.19 14.70
N THR A 218 -15.80 -6.05 15.94
CA THR A 218 -15.38 -4.79 16.53
C THR A 218 -14.28 -4.99 17.58
N GLY A 219 -13.76 -3.89 18.14
CA GLY A 219 -12.71 -3.87 19.17
C GLY A 219 -11.34 -3.46 18.63
N ASP A 220 -10.29 -4.09 19.14
CA ASP A 220 -8.90 -3.82 18.76
C ASP A 220 -8.57 -4.42 17.37
N LEU A 221 -9.04 -3.76 16.31
CA LEU A 221 -8.82 -4.18 14.93
C LEU A 221 -7.37 -3.96 14.48
N GLU A 222 -6.38 -4.62 15.08
CA GLU A 222 -5.00 -4.67 14.59
C GLU A 222 -4.61 -6.09 14.14
N PRO A 223 -3.56 -6.26 13.30
CA PRO A 223 -3.18 -7.55 12.73
C PRO A 223 -3.08 -8.70 13.75
N ILE A 224 -2.55 -8.43 14.94
CA ILE A 224 -2.36 -9.44 16.00
C ILE A 224 -3.69 -9.98 16.49
N TYR A 225 -4.63 -9.13 16.91
CA TYR A 225 -5.92 -9.62 17.40
C TYR A 225 -6.79 -10.17 16.27
N LEU A 226 -6.70 -9.58 15.07
CA LEU A 226 -7.45 -10.05 13.91
C LEU A 226 -7.01 -11.45 13.48
N ALA A 227 -5.70 -11.69 13.37
CA ALA A 227 -5.18 -13.02 13.09
C ALA A 227 -5.55 -14.02 14.19
N GLN A 228 -5.50 -13.61 15.47
CA GLN A 228 -5.90 -14.47 16.57
C GLN A 228 -7.38 -14.85 16.52
N PHE A 229 -8.27 -13.87 16.28
CA PHE A 229 -9.71 -14.08 16.13
C PHE A 229 -10.01 -15.04 14.98
N LEU A 230 -9.46 -14.78 13.80
CA LEU A 230 -9.63 -15.64 12.63
C LEU A 230 -9.09 -17.06 12.89
N ARG A 231 -7.91 -17.22 13.52
CA ARG A 231 -7.39 -18.57 13.86
C ARG A 231 -8.32 -19.34 14.81
N ARG A 232 -9.00 -18.66 15.74
CA ARG A 232 -10.00 -19.29 16.63
C ARG A 232 -11.25 -19.72 15.86
N LEU A 233 -11.78 -18.84 15.01
CA LEU A 233 -12.94 -19.14 14.14
C LEU A 233 -12.73 -20.43 13.34
N PHE A 234 -11.58 -20.55 12.65
CA PHE A 234 -11.28 -21.72 11.84
C PHE A 234 -11.03 -22.98 12.66
N ARG A 235 -10.46 -22.86 13.87
CA ARG A 235 -10.28 -24.00 14.77
C ARG A 235 -11.62 -24.54 15.23
N ASP A 236 -12.53 -23.67 15.64
CA ASP A 236 -13.80 -24.09 16.23
C ASP A 236 -14.68 -24.78 15.18
N GLU A 237 -14.66 -24.35 13.92
CA GLU A 237 -15.28 -25.08 12.80
C GLU A 237 -14.71 -26.49 12.60
N VAL A 238 -13.37 -26.64 12.63
CA VAL A 238 -12.71 -27.95 12.53
C VAL A 238 -13.09 -28.86 13.70
N ARG A 239 -13.27 -28.30 14.91
CA ARG A 239 -13.73 -29.04 16.08
C ARG A 239 -15.19 -29.45 16.02
N LEU A 240 -16.04 -28.66 15.36
CA LEU A 240 -17.47 -28.91 15.22
C LEU A 240 -17.81 -29.94 14.13
N ASN A 241 -16.81 -30.56 13.47
CA ASN A 241 -17.00 -31.53 12.38
C ASN A 241 -17.89 -30.96 11.25
N SER A 242 -17.77 -29.65 11.00
CA SER A 242 -18.50 -28.99 9.92
C SER A 242 -18.17 -29.66 8.59
N THR A 243 -19.20 -30.01 7.83
CA THR A 243 -19.07 -30.69 6.53
C THR A 243 -18.48 -29.77 5.45
N ARG A 244 -18.41 -28.46 5.71
CA ARG A 244 -17.78 -27.43 4.87
C ARG A 244 -17.04 -26.43 5.76
N PRO A 245 -15.74 -26.62 6.06
CA PRO A 245 -14.95 -25.63 6.79
C PRO A 245 -14.84 -24.34 5.99
N TYR A 246 -14.79 -23.18 6.65
CA TYR A 246 -14.50 -21.90 6.00
C TYR A 246 -13.16 -21.99 5.22
N ARG A 247 -13.14 -21.52 3.98
CA ARG A 247 -11.96 -21.48 3.09
C ARG A 247 -11.71 -20.09 2.55
N ALA A 248 -12.73 -19.27 2.38
CA ALA A 248 -12.64 -17.89 1.97
C ALA A 248 -13.34 -17.00 3.00
N VAL A 249 -12.62 -15.98 3.50
CA VAL A 249 -13.15 -14.96 4.40
C VAL A 249 -12.99 -13.60 3.74
N TYR A 250 -14.04 -12.80 3.83
CA TYR A 250 -14.06 -11.44 3.30
C TYR A 250 -14.20 -10.41 4.42
N LEU A 251 -13.30 -9.43 4.43
CA LEU A 251 -13.30 -8.32 5.38
C LEU A 251 -13.80 -7.03 4.69
N VAL A 252 -14.99 -6.58 5.05
CA VAL A 252 -15.60 -5.35 4.54
C VAL A 252 -15.18 -4.17 5.40
N GLY A 253 -14.67 -3.10 4.78
CA GLY A 253 -14.28 -1.88 5.50
C GLY A 253 -12.93 -2.03 6.20
N ALA A 254 -11.94 -2.59 5.50
CA ALA A 254 -10.62 -2.89 6.04
C ALA A 254 -9.82 -1.63 6.44
N GLU A 255 -10.26 -0.40 6.09
CA GLU A 255 -9.72 0.83 6.66
C GLU A 255 -9.84 0.92 8.18
N ALA A 256 -10.81 0.20 8.76
CA ALA A 256 -11.00 0.11 10.21
C ALA A 256 -9.86 -0.64 10.91
N ILE A 257 -9.12 -1.49 10.19
CA ILE A 257 -7.94 -2.17 10.72
C ILE A 257 -6.86 -1.12 10.93
N ILE A 258 -6.25 -1.02 12.11
CA ILE A 258 -5.10 -0.15 12.41
C ILE A 258 -3.80 -0.95 12.43
N HIS A 259 -2.64 -0.31 12.25
CA HIS A 259 -1.35 -1.02 12.33
C HIS A 259 -1.04 -1.58 13.72
N GLY A 260 -1.33 -0.79 14.75
CA GLY A 260 -1.07 -1.14 16.14
C GLY A 260 0.40 -1.50 16.39
N HIS A 261 0.67 -2.72 16.87
CA HIS A 261 2.04 -3.16 17.18
C HIS A 261 2.95 -3.28 15.94
N TRP A 262 2.38 -3.53 14.76
CA TRP A 262 3.15 -3.68 13.51
C TRP A 262 3.06 -2.42 12.66
N SER A 263 3.30 -1.27 13.31
CA SER A 263 3.32 0.08 12.74
C SER A 263 4.68 0.45 12.16
N GLU A 264 4.83 1.70 11.71
CA GLU A 264 6.01 2.31 11.09
C GLU A 264 7.30 2.15 11.92
N TRP A 265 7.16 1.86 13.22
CA TRP A 265 8.25 1.56 14.16
C TRP A 265 8.73 0.10 14.13
N SER A 266 8.11 -0.76 13.33
CA SER A 266 8.35 -2.20 13.30
C SER A 266 9.00 -2.64 12.00
N GLN A 267 9.77 -3.73 12.07
CA GLN A 267 10.34 -4.36 10.87
C GLN A 267 9.25 -4.97 9.98
N GLU A 268 8.10 -5.34 10.56
CA GLU A 268 7.01 -6.00 9.86
C GLU A 268 6.30 -5.03 8.90
N TYR A 269 6.07 -3.79 9.34
CA TYR A 269 5.59 -2.72 8.47
C TYR A 269 6.53 -2.52 7.28
N TRP A 270 7.82 -2.29 7.54
CA TRP A 270 8.80 -1.99 6.49
C TRP A 270 9.03 -3.16 5.53
N THR A 271 8.91 -4.39 6.00
CA THR A 271 8.99 -5.57 5.13
C THR A 271 7.87 -5.58 4.09
N VAL A 272 6.62 -5.38 4.52
CA VAL A 272 5.51 -5.30 3.57
C VAL A 272 5.64 -4.04 2.70
N ARG A 273 5.97 -2.89 3.30
CA ARG A 273 6.09 -1.62 2.57
C ARG A 273 7.17 -1.65 1.48
N ARG A 274 8.34 -2.26 1.76
CA ARG A 274 9.43 -2.44 0.77
C ARG A 274 9.06 -3.41 -0.35
N SER A 275 8.16 -4.36 -0.09
CA SER A 275 7.69 -5.30 -1.13
C SER A 275 6.77 -4.66 -2.16
N MET A 276 6.18 -3.49 -1.86
CA MET A 276 5.30 -2.73 -2.76
C MET A 276 6.09 -1.95 -3.82
N VAL A 277 6.87 -2.67 -4.62
CA VAL A 277 7.66 -2.11 -5.72
C VAL A 277 6.73 -1.71 -6.87
N PHE A 278 6.87 -0.50 -7.42
CA PHE A 278 6.07 -0.06 -8.56
C PHE A 278 6.34 -0.90 -9.83
N SER A 279 5.35 -0.95 -10.73
CA SER A 279 5.49 -1.67 -12.00
C SER A 279 6.56 -1.03 -12.89
N GLU A 280 7.29 -1.87 -13.64
CA GLU A 280 8.42 -1.43 -14.48
C GLU A 280 8.02 -0.34 -15.48
N LYS A 281 6.82 -0.46 -16.07
CA LYS A 281 6.31 0.50 -17.06
C LYS A 281 6.13 1.91 -16.48
N LEU A 282 5.70 2.02 -15.22
CA LEU A 282 5.53 3.31 -14.55
C LEU A 282 6.88 3.94 -14.23
N ILE A 283 7.84 3.11 -13.79
CA ILE A 283 9.21 3.56 -13.50
C ILE A 283 9.91 4.03 -14.78
N GLU A 284 9.79 3.29 -15.88
CA GLU A 284 10.31 3.69 -17.19
C GLU A 284 9.69 5.01 -17.65
N SER A 285 8.36 5.17 -17.52
CA SER A 285 7.67 6.42 -17.87
C SER A 285 8.16 7.61 -17.04
N ALA A 286 8.40 7.42 -15.74
CA ALA A 286 8.95 8.45 -14.87
C ALA A 286 10.38 8.83 -15.29
N HIS A 287 11.27 7.86 -15.48
CA HIS A 287 12.65 8.11 -15.91
C HIS A 287 12.73 8.84 -17.26
N LEU A 288 11.86 8.49 -18.21
CA LEU A 288 11.75 9.19 -19.50
C LEU A 288 11.36 10.65 -19.28
N PHE A 289 10.34 10.91 -18.45
CA PHE A 289 9.91 12.27 -18.15
C PHE A 289 11.03 13.10 -17.50
N GLU A 290 11.71 12.56 -16.48
CA GLU A 290 12.79 13.24 -15.78
C GLU A 290 13.92 13.63 -16.74
N GLY A 291 14.35 12.68 -17.58
CA GLY A 291 15.42 12.89 -18.57
C GLY A 291 15.05 13.93 -19.63
N MET A 292 13.78 14.03 -20.03
CA MET A 292 13.34 14.99 -21.05
C MET A 292 13.09 16.40 -20.49
N HIS A 293 12.57 16.50 -19.26
CA HIS A 293 12.01 17.76 -18.76
C HIS A 293 12.72 18.35 -17.55
N LEU A 294 13.36 17.53 -16.71
CA LEU A 294 13.99 18.00 -15.47
C LEU A 294 15.51 18.15 -15.59
N TYR A 295 16.18 17.35 -16.43
CA TYR A 295 17.63 17.47 -16.64
C TYR A 295 18.11 17.03 -18.03
N PRO A 296 17.55 17.57 -19.14
CA PRO A 296 17.86 17.11 -20.51
C PRO A 296 19.30 17.33 -20.96
N SER A 297 19.95 18.39 -20.47
CA SER A 297 21.30 18.78 -20.90
C SER A 297 22.41 18.24 -19.99
N ARG A 298 22.07 17.59 -18.89
CA ARG A 298 23.05 17.09 -17.92
C ARG A 298 23.26 15.59 -18.12
N ARG A 299 24.51 15.14 -18.05
CA ARG A 299 24.85 13.70 -17.88
C ARG A 299 24.50 13.24 -16.47
N PHE A 300 23.27 13.51 -16.02
CA PHE A 300 22.78 13.00 -14.76
C PHE A 300 22.44 11.51 -14.96
N ARG A 301 22.91 10.67 -14.05
CA ARG A 301 22.60 9.24 -14.09
C ARG A 301 21.35 9.01 -13.24
N PRO A 302 20.27 8.44 -13.79
CA PRO A 302 19.09 8.08 -13.02
C PRO A 302 19.45 7.28 -11.78
N ILE A 303 18.60 7.37 -10.75
CA ILE A 303 18.75 6.55 -9.55
C ILE A 303 18.71 5.08 -9.97
N LYS A 304 19.77 4.35 -9.64
CA LYS A 304 19.86 2.92 -9.93
C LYS A 304 19.12 2.13 -8.88
N ARG A 305 18.13 1.37 -9.32
CA ARG A 305 17.43 0.40 -8.47
C ARG A 305 18.30 -0.82 -8.16
N PRO A 306 18.07 -1.50 -7.03
CA PRO A 306 18.54 -2.86 -6.83
C PRO A 306 18.08 -3.78 -7.97
N VAL A 307 18.88 -4.78 -8.28
CA VAL A 307 18.56 -5.78 -9.29
C VAL A 307 18.10 -7.08 -8.65
N ASN A 308 17.30 -7.85 -9.37
CA ASN A 308 16.90 -9.18 -8.94
C ASN A 308 18.13 -10.06 -8.70
N VAL A 309 18.09 -10.83 -7.62
CA VAL A 309 19.11 -11.82 -7.28
C VAL A 309 18.86 -13.07 -8.13
N PRO A 310 19.81 -13.49 -8.99
CA PRO A 310 19.60 -14.62 -9.89
C PRO A 310 19.14 -15.90 -9.20
N ALA A 311 19.69 -16.18 -8.01
CA ALA A 311 19.33 -17.36 -7.21
C ALA A 311 17.91 -17.32 -6.63
N LEU A 312 17.33 -16.12 -6.45
CA LEU A 312 16.00 -15.96 -5.88
C LEU A 312 14.93 -15.76 -6.96
N GLY A 313 15.27 -15.17 -8.11
CA GLY A 313 14.36 -14.95 -9.24
C GLY A 313 13.65 -13.59 -9.22
N SER A 314 12.52 -13.48 -9.94
CA SER A 314 11.74 -12.24 -10.09
C SER A 314 11.22 -11.69 -8.75
N GLY A 315 11.07 -10.37 -8.63
CA GLY A 315 10.61 -9.71 -7.40
C GLY A 315 11.57 -9.82 -6.20
N SER A 316 12.83 -10.20 -6.41
CA SER A 316 13.83 -10.31 -5.33
C SER A 316 14.69 -9.06 -5.15
N ALA A 317 14.60 -8.10 -6.08
CA ALA A 317 15.39 -6.88 -6.06
C ALA A 317 15.29 -6.11 -4.74
N TRP A 318 14.07 -5.94 -4.23
CA TRP A 318 13.81 -5.16 -3.01
C TRP A 318 14.40 -5.79 -1.74
N LEU A 319 14.79 -7.06 -1.76
CA LEU A 319 15.43 -7.73 -0.61
C LEU A 319 16.82 -7.15 -0.32
N ASN A 320 17.48 -6.54 -1.30
CA ASN A 320 18.72 -5.80 -1.06
C ASN A 320 18.45 -4.70 -0.04
N ARG A 321 19.28 -4.66 1.01
CA ARG A 321 19.17 -3.64 2.06
C ARG A 321 19.37 -2.24 1.51
N ASP A 322 20.51 -2.04 0.84
CA ASP A 322 20.95 -0.75 0.37
C ASP A 322 20.75 -0.65 -1.15
N TRP A 323 20.37 0.54 -1.63
CA TRP A 323 20.36 0.81 -3.06
C TRP A 323 21.81 1.01 -3.56
N PRO A 324 22.11 0.72 -4.83
CA PRO A 324 23.45 0.86 -5.40
C PRO A 324 24.14 2.23 -5.22
N GLN A 325 23.38 3.28 -4.89
CA GLN A 325 23.86 4.66 -4.76
C GLN A 325 23.43 5.30 -3.44
N THR A 326 23.21 4.53 -2.36
CA THR A 326 22.80 5.08 -1.06
C THR A 326 23.96 5.78 -0.32
N PRO A 327 23.78 6.98 0.28
CA PRO A 327 22.61 7.85 0.13
C PRO A 327 22.57 8.48 -1.27
N PRO A 328 21.42 8.45 -1.96
CA PRO A 328 21.31 9.03 -3.29
C PRO A 328 21.37 10.56 -3.22
N LEU A 329 22.01 11.18 -4.20
CA LEU A 329 22.03 12.65 -4.34
C LEU A 329 20.68 13.21 -4.84
N GLY A 330 19.91 12.38 -5.57
CA GLY A 330 18.70 12.81 -6.26
C GLY A 330 18.96 13.68 -7.50
N GLY A 331 17.95 13.84 -8.32
CA GLY A 331 18.01 14.72 -9.50
C GLY A 331 18.11 16.20 -9.10
N PRO A 332 18.67 17.07 -9.98
CA PRO A 332 18.94 18.47 -9.68
C PRO A 332 17.66 19.34 -9.74
N TYR A 333 16.67 19.01 -8.94
CA TYR A 333 15.39 19.70 -8.81
C TYR A 333 14.81 19.50 -7.41
N ILE A 334 13.97 20.45 -6.97
CA ILE A 334 13.14 20.28 -5.79
C ILE A 334 11.81 19.68 -6.22
N ALA A 335 11.35 18.66 -5.49
CA ALA A 335 10.00 18.15 -5.64
C ALA A 335 9.07 18.74 -4.58
N VAL A 336 7.93 19.20 -5.04
CA VAL A 336 6.87 19.76 -4.20
C VAL A 336 5.62 18.93 -4.40
N HIS A 337 5.07 18.39 -3.32
CA HIS A 337 3.70 17.86 -3.33
C HIS A 337 2.76 18.85 -2.62
N TRP A 338 1.99 19.59 -3.42
CA TRP A 338 1.02 20.56 -2.93
C TRP A 338 -0.40 20.01 -3.07
N ARG A 339 -0.94 19.48 -1.98
CA ARG A 339 -2.30 18.92 -1.92
C ARG A 339 -3.30 20.05 -1.70
N CYS A 340 -4.20 20.25 -2.65
CA CYS A 340 -5.28 21.24 -2.57
C CYS A 340 -6.66 20.62 -2.64
N GLY A 341 -6.95 19.79 -3.65
CA GLY A 341 -8.29 19.30 -4.04
C GLY A 341 -9.40 19.47 -3.00
N ASP A 342 -9.62 18.44 -2.20
CA ASP A 342 -10.56 18.37 -1.06
C ASP A 342 -10.05 19.06 0.22
N TYR A 343 -8.81 19.55 0.22
CA TYR A 343 -8.21 20.31 1.34
C TYR A 343 -8.62 21.78 1.29
N LEU A 344 -9.16 22.25 0.15
CA LEU A 344 -9.81 23.54 0.07
C LEU A 344 -11.12 23.49 0.85
N SER A 345 -11.26 24.39 1.83
CA SER A 345 -12.46 24.46 2.65
C SER A 345 -13.63 25.05 1.86
N GLN A 346 -14.86 24.62 2.18
CA GLN A 346 -16.08 25.29 1.76
C GLN A 346 -16.44 26.51 2.63
N SER A 347 -15.63 26.83 3.64
CA SER A 347 -15.79 28.00 4.50
C SER A 347 -15.22 29.28 3.86
N GLU A 348 -15.35 30.42 4.54
CA GLU A 348 -14.80 31.70 4.06
C GLU A 348 -13.27 31.66 3.85
N ASP A 349 -12.53 30.93 4.69
CA ASP A 349 -11.09 30.69 4.54
C ASP A 349 -10.84 29.37 3.81
N ILE A 350 -10.83 29.44 2.48
CA ILE A 350 -10.64 28.26 1.62
C ILE A 350 -9.27 27.59 1.81
N TRP A 351 -8.26 28.29 2.36
CA TRP A 351 -6.87 27.83 2.51
C TRP A 351 -6.57 27.30 3.92
N ARG A 352 -7.61 26.99 4.71
CA ARG A 352 -7.44 26.58 6.10
C ARG A 352 -6.54 25.34 6.29
N ALA A 353 -6.60 24.37 5.39
CA ALA A 353 -5.87 23.09 5.51
C ALA A 353 -4.71 22.94 4.52
N THR A 354 -4.41 23.96 3.71
CA THR A 354 -3.34 23.92 2.71
C THR A 354 -2.92 25.34 2.33
N PRO A 355 -1.63 25.63 2.12
CA PRO A 355 -1.19 27.00 1.85
C PRO A 355 -1.81 27.57 0.58
N SER A 356 -2.10 28.86 0.61
CA SER A 356 -2.44 29.63 -0.59
C SER A 356 -1.25 29.68 -1.57
N PRO A 357 -1.46 30.01 -2.86
CA PRO A 357 -0.38 30.05 -3.84
C PRO A 357 0.79 30.96 -3.43
N LEU A 358 0.50 32.08 -2.74
CA LEU A 358 1.53 33.01 -2.27
C LEU A 358 2.35 32.41 -1.12
N ILE A 359 1.68 31.83 -0.12
CA ILE A 359 2.32 31.21 1.04
C ILE A 359 3.13 29.98 0.60
N ALA A 360 2.58 29.15 -0.30
CA ALA A 360 3.28 28.01 -0.87
C ALA A 360 4.55 28.46 -1.62
N ALA A 361 4.50 29.53 -2.40
CA ALA A 361 5.67 30.06 -3.10
C ALA A 361 6.78 30.50 -2.14
N GLN A 362 6.43 31.20 -1.05
CA GLN A 362 7.38 31.63 -0.03
C GLN A 362 8.09 30.44 0.62
N GLN A 363 7.33 29.40 0.98
CA GLN A 363 7.86 28.18 1.59
C GLN A 363 8.72 27.35 0.63
N ILE A 364 8.36 27.31 -0.66
CA ILE A 364 9.15 26.65 -1.70
C ILE A 364 10.48 27.39 -1.90
N ASN A 365 10.48 28.72 -1.93
CA ASN A 365 11.72 29.52 -2.01
C ASN A 365 12.63 29.26 -0.79
N ALA A 366 12.08 29.20 0.42
CA ALA A 366 12.85 28.83 1.61
C ALA A 366 13.44 27.41 1.52
N SER A 367 12.76 26.50 0.81
CA SER A 367 13.28 25.14 0.56
C SER A 367 14.50 25.14 -0.36
N PHE A 368 14.60 26.10 -1.31
CA PHE A 368 15.82 26.29 -2.13
C PHE A 368 17.00 26.71 -1.27
N ASP A 369 16.81 27.72 -0.42
CA ASP A 369 17.87 28.20 0.47
C ASP A 369 18.41 27.05 1.34
N LEU A 370 17.52 26.20 1.85
CA LEU A 370 17.93 25.04 2.65
C LEU A 370 18.64 23.98 1.79
N ALA A 371 18.11 23.67 0.60
CA ALA A 371 18.70 22.67 -0.28
C ALA A 371 20.13 23.06 -0.74
N GLU A 372 20.35 24.35 -1.04
CA GLU A 372 21.68 24.88 -1.37
C GLU A 372 22.65 24.76 -0.19
N ASN A 373 22.21 25.18 1.01
CA ASN A 373 23.05 25.18 2.21
C ASN A 373 23.40 23.77 2.71
N VAL A 374 22.46 22.82 2.67
CA VAL A 374 22.65 21.47 3.21
C VAL A 374 23.40 20.55 2.24
N PHE A 375 23.14 20.68 0.94
CA PHE A 375 23.67 19.74 -0.05
C PHE A 375 24.74 20.36 -0.98
N GLY A 376 25.04 21.66 -0.84
CA GLY A 376 26.04 22.35 -1.66
C GLY A 376 25.70 22.36 -3.16
N VAL A 377 24.42 22.21 -3.50
CA VAL A 377 23.95 22.07 -4.87
C VAL A 377 23.64 23.46 -5.43
N ASN A 378 24.66 24.19 -5.89
CA ASN A 378 24.50 25.49 -6.58
C ASN A 378 23.86 25.37 -7.98
N THR A 379 23.06 24.33 -8.23
CA THR A 379 22.67 23.93 -9.58
C THR A 379 21.23 23.39 -9.67
N ILE A 380 20.40 23.60 -8.65
CA ILE A 380 18.97 23.25 -8.70
C ILE A 380 18.23 24.38 -9.41
N ASP A 381 17.82 24.13 -10.66
CA ASP A 381 17.15 25.15 -11.49
C ASP A 381 15.63 24.93 -11.59
N ASN A 382 15.19 23.69 -11.32
CA ASN A 382 13.85 23.22 -11.62
C ASN A 382 13.06 22.84 -10.36
N ILE A 383 11.75 23.07 -10.41
CA ILE A 383 10.77 22.62 -9.42
C ILE A 383 9.88 21.60 -10.12
N PHE A 384 9.83 20.37 -9.62
CA PHE A 384 8.78 19.44 -10.00
C PHE A 384 7.57 19.59 -9.07
N LEU A 385 6.41 19.90 -9.62
CA LEU A 385 5.18 20.14 -8.86
C LEU A 385 4.16 19.01 -9.08
N ALA A 386 3.97 18.16 -8.07
CA ALA A 386 2.86 17.23 -7.97
C ALA A 386 1.70 17.91 -7.24
N THR A 387 0.56 18.10 -7.91
CA THR A 387 -0.59 18.80 -7.32
C THR A 387 -1.90 18.43 -8.01
N ASP A 388 -2.97 18.41 -7.22
CA ASP A 388 -4.35 18.29 -7.65
C ASP A 388 -5.09 19.65 -7.69
N ALA A 389 -4.37 20.76 -7.50
CA ALA A 389 -4.91 22.11 -7.59
C ALA A 389 -5.52 22.44 -8.97
N SER A 390 -6.41 23.44 -8.99
CA SER A 390 -6.93 24.01 -10.25
C SER A 390 -5.80 24.66 -11.05
N ASP A 391 -5.93 24.71 -12.38
CA ASP A 391 -4.90 25.35 -13.20
C ASP A 391 -4.78 26.85 -12.91
N GLU A 392 -5.85 27.52 -12.47
CA GLU A 392 -5.80 28.90 -12.00
C GLU A 392 -4.86 29.07 -10.79
N HIS A 393 -4.99 28.23 -9.77
CA HIS A 393 -4.15 28.29 -8.59
C HIS A 393 -2.69 27.95 -8.91
N VAL A 394 -2.47 26.98 -9.80
CA VAL A 394 -1.12 26.65 -10.29
C VAL A 394 -0.50 27.82 -11.04
N LEU A 395 -1.25 28.49 -11.91
CA LEU A 395 -0.74 29.67 -12.64
C LEU A 395 -0.30 30.79 -11.69
N ARG A 396 -1.07 31.05 -10.62
CA ARG A 396 -0.68 32.02 -9.59
C ARG A 396 0.58 31.60 -8.84
N LEU A 397 0.68 30.32 -8.46
CA LEU A 397 1.87 29.78 -7.79
C LEU A 397 3.12 29.94 -8.68
N VAL A 398 3.01 29.57 -9.96
CA VAL A 398 4.11 29.69 -10.94
C VAL A 398 4.56 31.13 -11.12
N GLU A 399 3.64 32.11 -11.10
CA GLU A 399 3.99 33.52 -11.18
C GLU A 399 4.86 33.97 -10.00
N TYR A 400 4.51 33.53 -8.78
CA TYR A 400 5.28 33.86 -7.57
C TYR A 400 6.62 33.14 -7.47
N LEU A 401 6.81 32.03 -8.20
CA LEU A 401 8.04 31.23 -8.19
C LEU A 401 9.09 31.70 -9.23
N LYS A 402 8.80 32.72 -10.04
CA LYS A 402 9.80 33.27 -10.97
C LYS A 402 11.02 33.80 -10.20
N PRO A 403 12.26 33.53 -10.67
CA PRO A 403 12.60 33.01 -12.00
C PRO A 403 12.73 31.47 -12.10
N HIS A 404 12.40 30.70 -11.07
CA HIS A 404 12.52 29.24 -11.09
C HIS A 404 11.56 28.60 -12.12
N SER A 405 12.01 27.51 -12.75
CA SER A 405 11.21 26.79 -13.75
C SER A 405 10.35 25.73 -13.07
N VAL A 406 9.03 25.86 -13.14
CA VAL A 406 8.08 24.89 -12.59
C VAL A 406 7.64 23.91 -13.66
N VAL A 407 7.92 22.64 -13.43
CA VAL A 407 7.63 21.52 -14.32
C VAL A 407 6.57 20.63 -13.68
N ARG A 408 5.56 20.24 -14.47
CA ARG A 408 4.50 19.30 -14.06
C ARG A 408 4.43 18.17 -15.06
N HIS A 409 4.20 16.95 -14.60
CA HIS A 409 3.88 15.85 -15.48
C HIS A 409 2.44 16.03 -15.98
N ARG A 410 2.30 16.34 -17.28
CA ARG A 410 1.01 16.39 -17.96
C ARG A 410 0.93 15.20 -18.90
N PRO A 411 0.10 14.20 -18.59
CA PRO A 411 0.03 13.00 -19.41
C PRO A 411 -0.59 13.29 -20.78
N THR A 412 -0.21 12.51 -21.77
CA THR A 412 -0.94 12.38 -23.03
C THR A 412 -2.18 11.49 -22.86
N GLU A 413 -3.13 11.57 -23.79
CA GLU A 413 -4.28 10.66 -23.82
C GLU A 413 -3.85 9.18 -23.86
N SER A 414 -2.77 8.87 -24.59
CA SER A 414 -2.22 7.52 -24.64
C SER A 414 -1.72 7.02 -23.27
N GLN A 415 -1.03 7.88 -22.51
CA GLN A 415 -0.59 7.57 -21.16
C GLN A 415 -1.77 7.46 -20.19
N TRP A 416 -2.80 8.29 -20.37
CA TRP A 416 -4.03 8.20 -19.61
C TRP A 416 -4.73 6.85 -19.82
N GLN A 417 -4.91 6.42 -21.07
CA GLN A 417 -5.51 5.12 -21.38
C GLN A 417 -4.66 3.96 -20.86
N LEU A 418 -3.32 4.09 -20.88
CA LEU A 418 -2.41 3.03 -20.46
C LEU A 418 -2.31 2.90 -18.93
N PHE A 419 -2.20 4.01 -18.21
CA PHE A 419 -1.86 4.03 -16.78
C PHE A 419 -3.05 4.40 -15.89
N GLY A 420 -4.06 5.06 -16.44
CA GLY A 420 -5.17 5.63 -15.68
C GLY A 420 -4.71 6.63 -14.61
N PRO A 421 -5.65 7.20 -13.83
CA PRO A 421 -5.32 8.20 -12.82
C PRO A 421 -4.40 7.67 -11.71
N GLY A 422 -4.55 6.40 -11.33
CA GLY A 422 -3.71 5.76 -10.31
C GLY A 422 -2.24 5.61 -10.74
N GLY A 423 -1.98 5.18 -11.98
CA GLY A 423 -0.63 5.06 -12.49
C GLY A 423 0.04 6.41 -12.71
N LEU A 424 -0.72 7.40 -13.16
CA LEU A 424 -0.24 8.78 -13.28
C LEU A 424 0.15 9.38 -11.91
N ALA A 425 -0.65 9.11 -10.89
CA ALA A 425 -0.32 9.48 -9.50
C ALA A 425 0.96 8.79 -9.01
N ILE A 426 1.20 7.52 -9.37
CA ILE A 426 2.46 6.82 -9.06
C ILE A 426 3.64 7.47 -9.79
N ILE A 427 3.49 7.85 -11.07
CA ILE A 427 4.56 8.54 -11.81
C ILE A 427 4.97 9.83 -11.08
N ASP A 428 4.00 10.63 -10.63
CA ASP A 428 4.27 11.83 -9.83
C ASP A 428 5.03 11.49 -8.54
N GLN A 429 4.65 10.40 -7.84
CA GLN A 429 5.36 9.96 -6.64
C GLN A 429 6.79 9.51 -6.91
N ILE A 430 7.02 8.79 -8.01
CA ILE A 430 8.36 8.35 -8.42
C ILE A 430 9.25 9.58 -8.66
N ILE A 431 8.77 10.51 -9.49
CA ILE A 431 9.51 11.75 -9.79
C ILE A 431 9.75 12.56 -8.51
N CYS A 432 8.76 12.69 -7.62
CA CYS A 432 8.96 13.36 -6.35
C CYS A 432 10.01 12.66 -5.46
N SER A 433 9.99 11.32 -5.42
CA SER A 433 10.90 10.54 -4.59
C SER A 433 12.35 10.61 -5.07
N HIS A 434 12.59 10.88 -6.35
CA HIS A 434 13.93 10.99 -6.94
C HIS A 434 14.58 12.36 -6.80
N ALA A 435 13.86 13.39 -6.33
CA ALA A 435 14.39 14.74 -6.21
C ALA A 435 15.54 14.84 -5.19
N SER A 436 16.44 15.82 -5.36
CA SER A 436 17.47 16.09 -4.36
C SER A 436 16.87 16.57 -3.03
N PHE A 437 15.74 17.28 -3.10
CA PHE A 437 15.00 17.77 -1.94
C PHE A 437 13.50 17.61 -2.16
N PHE A 438 12.78 17.19 -1.13
CA PHE A 438 11.33 17.04 -1.16
C PHE A 438 10.66 17.83 -0.03
N VAL A 439 9.56 18.50 -0.36
CA VAL A 439 8.63 19.13 0.60
C VAL A 439 7.19 18.80 0.19
N GLY A 440 6.33 18.49 1.15
CA GLY A 440 4.96 18.05 0.86
C GLY A 440 3.93 18.52 1.88
N THR A 441 2.64 18.34 1.57
CA THR A 441 1.54 18.67 2.49
C THR A 441 1.35 17.61 3.58
N ASN A 442 1.11 18.03 4.82
CA ASN A 442 0.75 17.17 5.97
C ASN A 442 -0.61 17.61 6.58
N PRO A 443 -1.50 16.69 6.99
CA PRO A 443 -1.49 15.26 6.69
C PRO A 443 -1.76 15.02 5.21
N SER A 444 -1.03 14.14 4.54
CA SER A 444 -1.44 13.65 3.22
C SER A 444 -0.86 12.27 2.97
N THR A 445 -1.72 11.29 2.72
CA THR A 445 -1.26 9.92 2.42
C THR A 445 -0.43 9.86 1.14
N PHE A 446 -0.62 10.78 0.18
CA PHE A 446 0.23 10.88 -0.99
C PHE A 446 1.66 11.31 -0.61
N THR A 447 1.80 12.33 0.26
CA THR A 447 3.10 12.75 0.84
C THR A 447 3.76 11.59 1.59
N PHE A 448 3.01 10.88 2.44
CA PHE A 448 3.56 9.77 3.24
C PHE A 448 4.14 8.67 2.36
N ARG A 449 3.49 8.33 1.24
CA ARG A 449 4.03 7.33 0.32
C ARG A 449 5.34 7.80 -0.35
N ILE A 450 5.50 9.09 -0.63
CA ILE A 450 6.76 9.66 -1.15
C ILE A 450 7.87 9.60 -0.10
N THR A 451 7.60 10.02 1.14
CA THR A 451 8.61 10.01 2.20
C THR A 451 9.09 8.60 2.51
N GLU A 452 8.21 7.62 2.45
CA GLU A 452 8.57 6.20 2.56
C GLU A 452 9.43 5.71 1.38
N GLU A 453 9.10 6.06 0.13
CA GLU A 453 9.95 5.73 -1.02
C GLU A 453 11.35 6.31 -0.86
N ARG A 454 11.44 7.59 -0.45
CA ARG A 454 12.72 8.25 -0.17
C ARG A 454 13.51 7.55 0.94
N SER A 455 12.82 7.13 2.00
CA SER A 455 13.42 6.37 3.11
C SER A 455 13.94 5.00 2.66
N ILE A 456 13.21 4.31 1.79
CA ILE A 456 13.62 3.02 1.20
C ILE A 456 14.87 3.17 0.32
N MET A 457 14.97 4.25 -0.45
CA MET A 457 16.17 4.57 -1.24
C MET A 457 17.36 5.01 -0.37
N GLY A 458 17.09 5.42 0.87
CA GLY A 458 18.08 5.91 1.82
C GLY A 458 18.44 7.38 1.64
N PHE A 459 17.50 8.22 1.19
CA PHE A 459 17.67 9.67 1.22
C PHE A 459 17.81 10.18 2.67
N PRO A 460 18.61 11.22 2.91
CA PRO A 460 18.71 11.84 4.23
C PRO A 460 17.36 12.39 4.73
N PRO A 461 17.06 12.30 6.03
CA PRO A 461 15.84 12.86 6.63
C PRO A 461 15.62 14.35 6.32
N GLU A 462 16.70 15.14 6.31
CA GLU A 462 16.72 16.57 6.02
C GLU A 462 16.18 16.90 4.62
N SER A 463 16.36 15.98 3.67
CA SER A 463 15.84 16.11 2.30
C SER A 463 14.44 15.53 2.11
N THR A 464 13.85 14.92 3.15
CA THR A 464 12.71 14.02 3.03
C THR A 464 11.50 14.44 3.86
N PHE A 465 11.69 14.79 5.13
CA PHE A 465 10.58 15.01 6.06
C PHE A 465 10.29 16.51 6.25
N ASN A 466 9.89 17.16 5.16
CA ASN A 466 9.62 18.60 5.13
C ASN A 466 8.16 18.90 4.79
N THR A 467 7.51 19.73 5.60
CA THR A 467 6.07 20.02 5.52
C THR A 467 5.78 21.43 5.02
N LEU A 468 4.91 21.53 4.02
CA LEU A 468 4.21 22.77 3.68
C LEU A 468 3.09 23.06 4.69
N CYS A 469 3.08 24.26 5.25
CA CYS A 469 2.11 24.69 6.27
C CYS A 469 1.06 25.64 5.71
N ALA A 470 -0.18 25.57 6.20
CA ALA A 470 -1.27 26.37 5.67
C ALA A 470 -1.11 27.88 5.93
N LYS A 471 -0.66 28.23 7.13
CA LYS A 471 -0.56 29.63 7.62
C LYS A 471 0.83 30.01 8.12
N ASP A 472 1.55 29.04 8.69
CA ASP A 472 2.90 29.22 9.22
C ASP A 472 3.99 29.02 8.15
N ASP A 473 5.25 29.25 8.54
CA ASP A 473 6.40 28.86 7.73
C ASP A 473 6.46 27.33 7.56
N ALA A 474 7.11 26.88 6.48
CA ALA A 474 7.35 25.46 6.26
C ALA A 474 8.14 24.86 7.42
N LYS A 475 7.80 23.63 7.78
CA LYS A 475 8.51 22.88 8.82
C LYS A 475 9.52 21.96 8.16
N PHE A 476 10.79 22.28 8.35
CA PHE A 476 11.90 21.47 7.86
C PHE A 476 12.40 20.53 8.95
N TYR A 477 12.79 19.32 8.54
CA TYR A 477 13.31 18.34 9.48
C TYR A 477 14.56 18.88 10.20
N SER A 478 14.57 18.74 11.53
CA SER A 478 15.71 19.05 12.38
C SER A 478 15.90 17.95 13.43
N SER A 479 17.16 17.59 13.70
CA SER A 479 17.53 16.62 14.73
C SER A 479 17.43 17.16 16.15
N ALA A 480 17.16 18.46 16.33
CA ALA A 480 17.06 19.09 17.64
C ALA A 480 15.75 18.71 18.36
N PRO A 481 15.75 18.55 19.69
CA PRO A 481 14.54 18.30 20.46
C PRO A 481 13.57 19.48 20.33
N LYS A 482 12.32 19.17 19.99
CA LYS A 482 11.28 20.16 19.69
C LYS A 482 10.72 20.77 20.97
N SER A 483 10.41 22.06 20.93
CA SER A 483 9.60 22.71 21.97
C SER A 483 8.13 22.30 21.79
N GLU A 484 7.47 21.89 22.87
CA GLU A 484 6.01 21.66 22.93
C GLU A 484 5.26 22.99 22.79
N GLY A 485 5.16 23.50 21.57
CA GLY A 485 4.27 24.60 21.20
C GLY A 485 2.97 24.07 20.59
N SER A 486 1.86 24.77 20.83
CA SER A 486 0.59 24.53 20.15
C SER A 486 0.67 25.06 18.72
N GLU A 487 1.41 24.39 17.85
CA GLU A 487 1.53 24.77 16.44
C GLU A 487 0.38 24.15 15.64
N GLU A 488 -0.31 24.95 14.82
CA GLU A 488 -1.42 24.47 13.97
C GLU A 488 -0.93 23.54 12.84
N CYS A 489 0.34 23.64 12.46
CA CYS A 489 0.97 22.82 11.43
C CYS A 489 1.87 21.73 12.03
N GLU A 490 1.48 20.47 11.83
CA GLU A 490 2.27 19.32 12.29
C GLU A 490 3.40 18.98 11.31
N GLU A 491 4.60 18.68 11.83
CA GLU A 491 5.72 18.23 11.02
C GLU A 491 5.57 16.78 10.57
N LEU A 492 6.13 16.43 9.40
CA LEU A 492 6.27 15.04 9.01
C LEU A 492 7.16 14.30 10.01
N THR A 493 6.66 13.17 10.53
CA THR A 493 7.46 12.36 11.43
C THR A 493 8.43 11.47 10.64
N ALA A 494 9.70 11.48 11.04
CA ALA A 494 10.74 10.68 10.42
C ALA A 494 10.72 9.25 10.97
N TRP A 495 10.24 8.30 10.18
CA TRP A 495 10.26 6.89 10.49
C TRP A 495 11.46 6.21 9.80
N PRO A 496 12.50 5.78 10.53
CA PRO A 496 13.61 5.07 9.91
C PRO A 496 13.18 3.68 9.44
N VAL A 497 13.72 3.23 8.32
CA VAL A 497 13.48 1.86 7.81
C VAL A 497 14.02 0.83 8.79
N VAL A 498 13.15 -0.01 9.32
CA VAL A 498 13.53 -1.14 10.20
C VAL A 498 13.57 -2.42 9.36
N TYR A 499 14.74 -3.04 9.25
CA TYR A 499 14.95 -4.19 8.37
C TYR A 499 14.70 -5.52 9.09
N GLU A 500 13.80 -6.34 8.57
CA GLU A 500 13.61 -7.72 9.03
C GLU A 500 14.71 -8.61 8.45
N PRO A 501 15.51 -9.33 9.27
CA PRO A 501 16.62 -10.16 8.78
C PRO A 501 16.20 -11.23 7.76
N ALA A 502 15.00 -11.79 7.89
CA ALA A 502 14.48 -12.80 6.97
C ALA A 502 14.19 -12.26 5.56
N PHE A 503 14.05 -10.94 5.41
CA PHE A 503 13.70 -10.26 4.16
C PHE A 503 14.74 -9.20 3.77
N THR A 504 15.98 -9.38 4.22
CA THR A 504 17.06 -8.43 4.00
C THR A 504 18.37 -9.13 3.67
N LEU A 505 18.91 -8.85 2.50
CA LEU A 505 20.23 -9.31 2.06
C LEU A 505 21.29 -8.29 2.49
N ASN A 506 22.27 -8.74 3.26
CA ASN A 506 23.40 -7.90 3.66
C ASN A 506 24.49 -7.92 2.57
N THR A 507 25.02 -6.74 2.27
CA THR A 507 26.11 -6.48 1.31
C THR A 507 27.40 -7.25 1.63
N SER A 508 27.61 -7.67 2.88
CA SER A 508 28.81 -8.40 3.35
C SER A 508 28.87 -9.88 2.97
N GLN A 509 27.88 -10.43 2.24
CA GLN A 509 28.00 -11.76 1.62
C GLN A 509 28.57 -11.74 0.20
N LYS A 510 28.72 -10.57 -0.45
CA LYS A 510 29.32 -10.47 -1.80
C LYS A 510 30.83 -10.74 -1.83
N THR A 511 31.55 -10.48 -0.75
CA THR A 511 33.02 -10.65 -0.71
C THR A 511 33.50 -12.08 -0.50
N LYS A 512 32.65 -13.03 -0.06
CA LYS A 512 33.08 -14.42 0.15
C LYS A 512 33.00 -15.32 -1.09
N SER A 513 32.17 -14.99 -2.09
CA SER A 513 32.10 -15.74 -3.34
C SER A 513 33.05 -15.22 -4.42
N GLU A 514 33.44 -13.93 -4.37
CA GLU A 514 34.39 -13.35 -5.34
C GLU A 514 35.87 -13.52 -4.91
N GLN A 515 36.15 -13.87 -3.66
CA GLN A 515 37.50 -14.22 -3.19
C GLN A 515 37.85 -15.71 -3.34
N SER A 516 36.89 -16.59 -3.61
CA SER A 516 37.17 -18.01 -3.85
C SER A 516 37.51 -18.34 -5.31
N ASP A 517 37.18 -17.46 -6.25
CA ASP A 517 37.41 -17.67 -7.70
C ASP A 517 38.65 -16.94 -8.24
N SER A 518 39.32 -16.08 -7.45
CA SER A 518 40.55 -15.38 -7.86
C SER A 518 41.85 -16.03 -7.36
N HIS A 519 41.77 -17.19 -6.70
CA HIS A 519 42.93 -17.95 -6.19
C HIS A 519 43.12 -19.32 -6.83
N ARG A 520 42.57 -19.55 -8.04
CA ARG A 520 42.70 -20.85 -8.72
C ARG A 520 43.15 -20.78 -10.19
N SER A 521 43.76 -19.68 -10.62
CA SER A 521 44.25 -19.51 -11.99
C SER A 521 45.72 -19.09 -12.12
N ASP A 522 46.49 -19.13 -11.03
CA ASP A 522 47.96 -18.97 -11.06
C ASP A 522 48.63 -20.22 -10.47
N GLU A 523 48.46 -21.37 -11.13
CA GLU A 523 49.35 -22.54 -11.05
C GLU A 523 48.88 -23.58 -12.09
N LEU A 524 49.36 -23.42 -13.33
CA LEU A 524 49.74 -24.48 -14.29
C LEU A 524 50.25 -23.89 -15.61
#